data_AF-A0A0A7SYC2-F1
#
_entry.id   AF-A0A0A7SYC2-F1
#
_cell.length_a   1.000
_cell.length_b   1.000
_cell.length_c   1.000
_cell.angle_alpha   90.00
_cell.angle_beta   90.00
_cell.angle_gamma   90.00
#
_symmetry.space_group_name_H-M   'P 1'
#
loop_
_entity.id
_entity.type
_entity.pdbx_description
1 polymer ?
#
loop_
_entity_poly.entity_id
_entity_poly.type
_entity_poly.pdbx_seq_one_letter_code
_entity_poly.pdbx_strand_id
1 'polypeptide(L)'
;MTTTVYFEKNGGIDIELRGARKVLSLRKHIKIDPENLESVQLVSDMKKPKFYKKVAGTNAWYYGGWFRENGENEFWDVRNNERVLVITTKNFKYKKLYIEVGPDFRLTPSKP
;
A
#
# COMPACT_ATOMS: atom_id res chain seq x y z
N MET A 1 9.16 -4.29 -8.95
CA MET A 1 8.42 -5.55 -8.70
C MET A 1 7.03 -5.13 -8.29
N THR A 2 6.03 -5.41 -9.12
CA THR A 2 4.78 -4.62 -9.14
C THR A 2 3.70 -5.29 -8.30
N THR A 3 3.39 -4.73 -7.13
CA THR A 3 2.13 -5.00 -6.43
C THR A 3 0.99 -4.62 -7.37
N THR A 4 0.01 -5.52 -7.53
CA THR A 4 -1.11 -5.27 -8.46
C THR A 4 -2.33 -4.83 -7.67
N VAL A 5 -2.91 -3.71 -8.09
CA VAL A 5 -4.11 -3.14 -7.47
C VAL A 5 -5.27 -3.32 -8.44
N TYR A 6 -6.34 -3.96 -7.98
CA TYR A 6 -7.57 -4.19 -8.71
C TYR A 6 -8.68 -3.33 -8.09
N PHE A 7 -9.38 -2.57 -8.93
CA PHE A 7 -10.60 -1.88 -8.53
C PHE A 7 -11.79 -2.75 -8.88
N GLU A 8 -12.57 -3.12 -7.88
CA GLU A 8 -13.78 -3.91 -8.05
C GLU A 8 -14.94 -3.01 -8.55
N LYS A 9 -15.90 -3.59 -9.28
CA LYS A 9 -17.05 -2.85 -9.85
C LYS A 9 -17.94 -2.20 -8.78
N ASN A 10 -17.94 -2.74 -7.57
CA ASN A 10 -18.66 -2.22 -6.40
C ASN A 10 -17.94 -1.02 -5.74
N GLY A 11 -16.75 -0.62 -6.20
CA GLY A 11 -15.92 0.42 -5.58
C GLY A 11 -14.91 -0.10 -4.56
N GLY A 12 -14.81 -1.42 -4.39
CA GLY A 12 -13.83 -2.07 -3.51
C GLY A 12 -12.44 -2.09 -4.15
N ILE A 13 -11.43 -2.35 -3.33
CA ILE A 13 -10.04 -2.47 -3.77
C ILE A 13 -9.46 -3.81 -3.30
N ASP A 14 -8.93 -4.59 -4.24
CA ASP A 14 -8.14 -5.79 -3.94
C ASP A 14 -6.67 -5.55 -4.33
N ILE A 15 -5.78 -5.67 -3.37
CA ILE A 15 -4.34 -5.48 -3.54
C ILE A 15 -3.65 -6.84 -3.44
N GLU A 16 -3.13 -7.34 -4.56
CA GLU A 16 -2.28 -8.53 -4.57
C GLU A 16 -0.83 -8.14 -4.21
N LEU A 17 -0.40 -8.50 -3.00
CA LEU A 17 0.97 -8.29 -2.55
C LEU A 17 1.88 -9.31 -3.22
N ARG A 18 2.97 -8.90 -3.89
CA ARG A 18 3.95 -9.83 -4.52
C ARG A 18 5.35 -9.75 -3.89
N GLY A 19 6.10 -10.85 -3.96
CA GLY A 19 7.50 -10.94 -3.48
C GLY A 19 7.68 -11.25 -1.99
N ALA A 20 8.84 -10.90 -1.42
CA ALA A 20 9.20 -11.17 -0.01
C ALA A 20 8.16 -10.65 1.01
N ARG A 21 7.31 -9.71 0.59
CA ARG A 21 6.20 -9.18 1.38
C ARG A 21 5.08 -10.22 1.61
N LYS A 22 4.86 -11.20 0.71
CA LYS A 22 3.96 -12.36 0.92
C LYS A 22 4.38 -13.20 2.13
N VAL A 23 5.69 -13.31 2.35
CA VAL A 23 6.29 -14.20 3.36
C VAL A 23 6.09 -13.65 4.77
N LEU A 24 6.07 -12.33 4.94
CA LEU A 24 5.97 -11.69 6.26
C LEU A 24 4.55 -11.27 6.64
N SER A 25 3.66 -11.01 5.67
CA SER A 25 2.25 -10.68 5.96
C SER A 25 1.36 -11.91 6.16
N LEU A 26 1.83 -13.11 5.76
CA LEU A 26 1.04 -14.34 5.60
C LEU A 26 -0.25 -14.17 4.77
N ARG A 27 -0.43 -13.02 4.11
CA ARG A 27 -1.62 -12.65 3.35
C ARG A 27 -1.22 -12.32 1.92
N LYS A 28 -1.82 -13.02 0.97
CA LYS A 28 -1.64 -12.78 -0.47
C LYS A 28 -2.39 -11.55 -0.95
N HIS A 29 -3.49 -11.19 -0.28
CA HIS A 29 -4.39 -10.11 -0.67
C HIS A 29 -4.72 -9.19 0.51
N ILE A 30 -4.87 -7.90 0.23
CA ILE A 30 -5.54 -6.94 1.09
C ILE A 30 -6.80 -6.48 0.36
N LYS A 31 -7.96 -6.89 0.89
CA LYS A 31 -9.26 -6.48 0.38
C LYS A 31 -9.80 -5.33 1.24
N ILE A 32 -10.25 -4.28 0.59
CA ILE A 32 -10.86 -3.10 1.20
C ILE A 32 -12.25 -2.97 0.60
N ASP A 33 -13.26 -3.17 1.42
CA ASP A 33 -14.64 -2.99 0.99
C ASP A 33 -14.92 -1.51 0.67
N PRO A 34 -15.82 -1.22 -0.28
CA PRO A 34 -16.12 0.17 -0.68
C PRO A 34 -16.58 1.02 0.50
N GLU A 35 -17.30 0.43 1.45
CA GLU A 35 -17.77 1.08 2.67
C GLU A 35 -16.64 1.53 3.59
N ASN A 36 -15.43 0.95 3.46
CA ASN A 36 -14.26 1.27 4.27
C ASN A 36 -13.30 2.22 3.57
N LEU A 37 -13.51 2.46 2.27
CA LEU A 37 -12.71 3.34 1.44
C LEU A 37 -13.09 4.81 1.69
N GLU A 38 -12.11 5.64 1.98
CA GLU A 38 -12.28 7.09 2.17
C GLU A 38 -11.79 7.87 0.96
N SER A 39 -10.58 7.56 0.47
CA SER A 39 -10.03 8.20 -0.72
C SER A 39 -8.92 7.37 -1.35
N VAL A 40 -8.69 7.60 -2.65
CA VAL A 40 -7.57 7.05 -3.40
C VAL A 40 -6.89 8.18 -4.15
N GLN A 41 -5.58 8.31 -4.00
CA GLN A 41 -4.80 9.36 -4.64
C GLN A 41 -3.51 8.78 -5.21
N LEU A 42 -3.09 9.30 -6.37
CA LEU A 42 -1.77 9.01 -6.92
C LEU A 42 -0.83 10.18 -6.59
N VAL A 43 0.22 9.89 -5.84
CA VAL A 43 1.19 10.88 -5.35
C VAL A 43 2.57 10.54 -5.89
N SER A 44 3.31 11.56 -6.35
CA SER A 44 4.72 11.45 -6.69
C SER A 44 5.62 12.03 -5.60
N ASP A 45 6.89 11.64 -5.61
CA ASP A 45 7.95 12.22 -4.77
C ASP A 45 7.68 12.15 -3.26
N MET A 46 6.93 11.13 -2.82
CA MET A 46 6.55 11.00 -1.43
C MET A 46 7.77 10.83 -0.53
N LYS A 47 7.89 11.61 0.55
CA LYS A 47 9.01 11.46 1.49
C LYS A 47 8.97 10.08 2.12
N LYS A 48 10.08 9.33 1.99
CA LYS A 48 10.20 8.01 2.59
C LYS A 48 10.13 8.12 4.12
N PRO A 49 9.25 7.36 4.78
CA PRO A 49 9.26 7.29 6.23
C PRO A 49 10.58 6.67 6.71
N LYS A 50 11.10 7.16 7.84
CA LYS A 50 12.43 6.80 8.36
C LYS A 50 12.51 5.41 9.00
N PHE A 51 11.46 4.58 8.94
CA PHE A 51 11.54 3.24 9.52
C PHE A 51 12.28 2.29 8.57
N TYR A 52 13.37 1.73 9.08
CA TYR A 52 14.13 0.69 8.42
C TYR A 52 14.23 -0.47 9.39
N LYS A 53 13.96 -1.70 8.94
CA LYS A 53 14.25 -2.90 9.73
C LYS A 53 15.33 -3.69 9.00
N LYS A 54 16.48 -3.86 9.64
CA LYS A 54 17.51 -4.78 9.15
C LYS A 54 16.94 -6.19 9.24
N VAL A 55 16.94 -6.93 8.14
CA VAL A 55 16.50 -8.33 8.16
C VAL A 55 17.61 -9.15 8.81
N ALA A 56 17.30 -9.75 9.96
CA ALA A 56 18.25 -10.53 10.73
C ALA A 56 18.88 -11.63 9.85
N GLY A 57 20.20 -11.79 9.94
CA GLY A 57 20.95 -12.75 9.12
C GLY A 57 21.26 -12.29 7.69
N THR A 58 20.94 -11.04 7.32
CA THR A 58 21.26 -10.48 5.99
C THR A 58 21.87 -9.08 6.09
N ASN A 59 22.52 -8.64 5.01
CA ASN A 59 22.91 -7.23 4.82
C ASN A 59 21.81 -6.38 4.18
N ALA A 60 20.56 -6.86 4.14
CA ALA A 60 19.45 -6.16 3.50
C ALA A 60 18.61 -5.36 4.51
N TRP A 61 18.15 -4.20 4.07
CA TRP A 61 17.21 -3.32 4.79
C TRP A 61 15.82 -3.43 4.16
N TYR A 62 14.80 -3.61 4.99
CA TYR A 62 13.43 -3.79 4.54
C TYR A 62 12.65 -2.47 4.57
N TYR A 63 12.14 -2.09 3.39
CA TYR A 63 11.21 -0.98 3.16
C TYR A 63 9.85 -1.58 2.82
N GLY A 64 9.08 -1.97 3.84
CA GLY A 64 7.75 -2.54 3.65
C GLY A 64 7.10 -2.93 4.98
N GLY A 65 5.81 -3.23 4.97
CA GLY A 65 5.09 -3.69 6.16
C GLY A 65 4.20 -2.63 6.77
N TRP A 66 3.87 -2.78 8.06
CA TRP A 66 3.03 -1.83 8.76
C TRP A 66 3.83 -1.10 9.84
N PHE A 67 3.44 0.14 10.11
CA PHE A 67 4.00 0.98 11.16
C PHE A 67 2.86 1.73 11.85
N ARG A 68 3.16 2.35 13.00
CA ARG A 68 2.21 3.21 13.71
C ARG A 68 2.66 4.66 13.64
N GLU A 69 1.74 5.53 13.28
CA GLU A 69 1.94 6.97 13.24
C GLU A 69 0.69 7.65 13.85
N ASN A 70 0.88 8.53 14.83
CA ASN A 70 -0.21 9.22 15.54
C ASN A 70 -1.29 8.29 16.12
N GLY A 71 -0.91 7.08 16.54
CA GLY A 71 -1.84 6.08 17.09
C GLY A 71 -2.54 5.20 16.06
N GLU A 72 -2.41 5.54 14.78
CA GLU A 72 -3.01 4.81 13.66
C GLU A 72 -2.02 3.84 13.03
N ASN A 73 -2.53 2.71 12.52
CA ASN A 73 -1.71 1.79 11.75
C ASN A 73 -1.67 2.22 10.28
N GLU A 74 -0.49 2.28 9.69
CA GLU A 74 -0.28 2.55 8.27
C GLU A 74 0.49 1.39 7.62
N PHE A 75 0.19 1.11 6.35
CA PHE A 75 0.84 0.05 5.58
C PHE A 75 1.67 0.65 4.45
N TRP A 76 2.95 0.33 4.42
CA TRP A 76 3.90 0.81 3.43
C TRP A 76 4.37 -0.31 2.52
N ASP A 77 4.20 -0.11 1.23
CA ASP A 77 4.54 -1.05 0.17
C ASP A 77 5.36 -0.36 -0.94
N VAL A 78 6.22 0.59 -0.57
CA VAL A 78 6.94 1.44 -1.55
C VAL A 78 8.46 1.30 -1.45
N ARG A 79 9.12 1.01 -2.58
CA ARG A 79 10.59 1.04 -2.73
C ARG A 79 11.02 2.27 -3.52
N ASN A 80 10.34 2.56 -4.64
CA ASN A 80 10.46 3.79 -5.41
C ASN A 80 9.22 4.67 -5.17
N ASN A 81 9.45 5.90 -4.71
CA ASN A 81 8.45 6.88 -4.33
C ASN A 81 8.00 7.80 -5.48
N GLU A 82 8.46 7.59 -6.71
CA GLU A 82 8.06 8.36 -7.89
C GLU A 82 6.56 8.24 -8.19
N ARG A 83 5.93 7.08 -7.94
CA ARG A 83 4.49 6.86 -8.11
C ARG A 83 3.93 5.95 -7.04
N VAL A 84 3.19 6.56 -6.12
CA VAL A 84 2.59 5.89 -4.97
C VAL A 84 1.09 6.08 -4.99
N LEU A 85 0.36 4.98 -5.01
CA LEU A 85 -1.07 4.97 -4.74
C LEU A 85 -1.29 5.03 -3.23
N VAL A 86 -1.90 6.10 -2.77
CA VAL A 86 -2.29 6.31 -1.38
C VAL A 86 -3.77 5.98 -1.24
N ILE A 87 -4.07 4.99 -0.43
CA ILE A 87 -5.44 4.56 -0.13
C ILE A 87 -5.72 4.91 1.33
N THR A 88 -6.66 5.82 1.56
CA THR A 88 -7.13 6.19 2.89
C THR A 88 -8.39 5.41 3.22
N THR A 89 -8.49 4.90 4.44
CA THR A 89 -9.65 4.14 4.93
C THR A 89 -10.18 4.75 6.23
N LYS A 90 -11.41 4.39 6.64
CA LYS A 90 -12.00 4.86 7.92
C LYS A 90 -12.11 3.77 8.99
N ASN A 91 -12.69 2.61 8.66
CA ASN A 91 -12.96 1.50 9.59
C ASN A 91 -12.21 0.23 9.20
N PHE A 92 -10.93 0.38 8.84
CA PHE A 92 -10.08 -0.72 8.40
C PHE A 92 -8.83 -0.82 9.26
N LYS A 93 -8.19 -1.99 9.28
CA LYS A 93 -6.99 -2.26 10.07
C LYS A 93 -5.81 -1.30 9.81
N TYR A 94 -5.80 -0.62 8.67
CA TYR A 94 -4.80 0.36 8.28
C TYR A 94 -5.49 1.64 7.83
N LYS A 95 -5.23 2.76 8.50
CA LYS A 95 -5.76 4.08 8.13
C LYS A 95 -5.29 4.51 6.74
N LYS A 96 -4.04 4.21 6.40
CA LYS A 96 -3.47 4.46 5.07
C LYS A 96 -2.68 3.27 4.55
N LEU A 97 -2.75 3.05 3.24
CA LEU A 97 -1.92 2.11 2.51
C LEU A 97 -1.19 2.86 1.40
N TYR A 98 0.13 2.70 1.35
CA TYR A 98 0.99 3.30 0.33
C TYR A 98 1.51 2.19 -0.57
N ILE A 99 1.08 2.17 -1.83
CA ILE A 99 1.40 1.10 -2.78
C ILE A 99 2.21 1.68 -3.94
N GLU A 100 3.40 1.13 -4.18
CA GLU A 100 4.15 1.46 -5.39
C GLU A 100 3.44 0.89 -6.62
N VAL A 101 3.18 1.74 -7.60
CA VAL A 101 2.52 1.36 -8.85
C VAL A 101 3.42 1.63 -10.04
N GLY A 102 3.24 0.83 -11.10
CA GLY A 102 4.04 0.97 -12.32
C GLY A 102 3.78 2.27 -13.09
N PRO A 103 4.67 2.63 -14.03
CA PRO A 103 4.53 3.85 -14.84
C PRO A 103 3.27 3.87 -15.70
N ASP A 104 2.73 2.70 -16.06
CA ASP A 104 1.50 2.59 -16.86
C ASP A 104 0.22 2.61 -16.02
N PHE A 105 0.33 2.61 -14.68
CA PHE A 105 -0.83 2.64 -13.81
C PHE A 105 -1.55 3.99 -13.93
N ARG A 106 -2.85 3.94 -14.23
CA ARG A 106 -3.72 5.11 -14.27
C ARG A 106 -4.82 4.94 -13.25
N LEU A 107 -4.96 5.93 -12.37
CA LEU A 107 -6.13 6.04 -11.54
C LEU A 107 -7.26 6.55 -12.43
N THR A 108 -8.18 5.67 -12.84
CA THR A 108 -9.41 6.11 -13.49
C THR A 108 -10.30 6.74 -12.43
N PRO A 109 -10.70 8.02 -12.57
CA PRO A 109 -11.66 8.60 -11.66
C PRO A 109 -12.94 7.76 -11.71
N SER A 110 -13.37 7.20 -10.58
CA SER A 110 -14.74 6.72 -10.44
C SER A 110 -15.64 7.94 -10.68
N LYS A 111 -16.53 7.85 -11.66
CA LYS A 111 -17.51 8.91 -11.93
C LYS A 111 -18.22 9.28 -10.61
N PRO A 112 -18.46 10.58 -10.36
CA PRO A 112 -19.29 11.02 -9.25
C PRO A 112 -20.71 10.44 -9.34
#